data_AF-A0A7S0ETT3-F1
#
_entry.id   AF-A0A7S0ETT3-F1
#
_cell.length_a   1.000
_cell.length_b   1.000
_cell.length_c   1.000
_cell.angle_alpha   90.00
_cell.angle_beta   90.00
_cell.angle_gamma   90.00
#
_symmetry.space_group_name_H-M   'P 1'
#
loop_
_entity.id
_entity.type
_entity.pdbx_description
1 polymer ?
#
loop_
_entity_poly.entity_id
_entity_poly.type
_entity_poly.pdbx_seq_one_letter_code
_entity_poly.pdbx_strand_id
1 'polypeptide(L)'
;GFAINGVPFVHRHYDDSDGQDYSGNMNMLFDSCGGHSDPMNRYHYHIPPLCLLEANNCTTPQRADWWLALHPETQWPRKTSKHDGIQQGAALMGWALDGFPIFSPYDPETGELQLSRRYCNDSTQLDECNGKYLENSGLYVYFLSPVYPYLPSCFRGTEIGKFVDHYSENSKFQCICFLTSDHLRLLKQHMLI
;
A
#
# COMPACT_ATOMS: atom_id res chain seq x y z
N GLY A 1 6.82 -2.06 0.06
CA GLY A 1 6.79 -2.28 1.53
C GLY A 1 6.55 -3.75 1.79
N PHE A 2 6.30 -4.15 3.03
CA PHE A 2 5.97 -5.54 3.37
C PHE A 2 4.64 -5.60 4.11
N ALA A 3 3.83 -6.59 3.76
CA ALA A 3 2.63 -6.94 4.49
C ALA A 3 2.98 -7.59 5.83
N ILE A 4 2.03 -7.60 6.77
CA ILE A 4 2.21 -8.21 8.10
C ILE A 4 2.44 -9.73 8.05
N ASN A 5 2.09 -10.39 6.94
CA ASN A 5 2.40 -11.80 6.68
C ASN A 5 3.76 -12.00 5.95
N GLY A 6 4.55 -10.93 5.78
CA GLY A 6 5.87 -10.96 5.15
C GLY A 6 5.86 -10.87 3.62
N VAL A 7 4.69 -10.90 2.97
CA VAL A 7 4.59 -10.80 1.50
C VAL A 7 4.86 -9.35 1.06
N PRO A 8 5.69 -9.10 0.04
CA PRO A 8 5.95 -7.76 -0.46
C PRO A 8 4.70 -7.09 -1.06
N PHE A 9 4.53 -5.80 -0.76
CA PHE A 9 3.67 -4.89 -1.52
C PHE A 9 4.48 -4.21 -2.62
N VAL A 10 4.06 -4.39 -3.87
CA VAL A 10 4.75 -3.90 -5.07
C VAL A 10 3.79 -3.04 -5.88
N HIS A 11 4.02 -1.73 -5.93
CA HIS A 11 3.12 -0.80 -6.62
C HIS A 11 3.18 -0.91 -8.16
N ARG A 12 4.38 -1.07 -8.72
CA ARG A 12 4.59 -1.18 -10.17
C ARG A 12 4.72 -2.64 -10.58
N HIS A 13 3.97 -3.03 -11.60
CA HIS A 13 4.11 -4.31 -12.27
C HIS A 13 5.21 -4.21 -13.33
N TYR A 14 6.41 -4.70 -13.01
CA TYR A 14 7.50 -4.87 -13.98
C TYR A 14 7.44 -6.31 -14.48
N ASP A 15 6.73 -6.54 -15.57
CA ASP A 15 6.83 -7.80 -16.31
C ASP A 15 7.56 -7.51 -17.62
N ASP A 16 8.60 -8.32 -17.88
CA ASP A 16 9.49 -8.37 -19.03
C ASP A 16 10.88 -7.70 -18.86
N SER A 17 11.89 -8.53 -19.14
CA SER A 17 13.30 -8.29 -19.48
C SER A 17 13.75 -6.92 -20.01
N ASP A 18 12.87 -6.11 -20.59
CA ASP A 18 13.21 -4.79 -21.16
C ASP A 18 12.97 -3.59 -20.23
N GLY A 19 12.47 -3.84 -19.02
CA GLY A 19 12.33 -2.82 -17.99
C GLY A 19 11.36 -1.68 -18.34
N GLN A 20 10.37 -1.97 -19.19
CA GLN A 20 9.32 -1.05 -19.59
C GLN A 20 8.08 -1.20 -18.70
N ASP A 21 7.40 -0.09 -18.46
CA ASP A 21 6.15 -0.01 -17.69
C ASP A 21 5.04 -0.72 -18.48
N TYR A 22 4.74 -1.97 -18.14
CA TYR A 22 3.68 -2.73 -18.80
C TYR A 22 2.32 -2.17 -18.35
N SER A 23 1.82 -1.17 -19.08
CA SER A 23 0.45 -0.65 -18.98
C SER A 23 -0.59 -1.56 -19.66
N GLY A 24 -0.23 -2.82 -19.89
CA GLY A 24 -1.04 -3.83 -20.56
C GLY A 24 -2.20 -4.35 -19.71
N ASN A 25 -3.10 -5.07 -20.37
CA ASN A 25 -4.36 -5.55 -19.81
C ASN A 25 -4.12 -6.51 -18.63
N MET A 26 -4.37 -6.04 -17.40
CA MET A 26 -4.13 -6.72 -16.10
C MET A 26 -5.03 -7.94 -15.85
N ASN A 27 -5.81 -8.36 -16.85
CA ASN A 27 -6.95 -9.26 -16.71
C ASN A 27 -6.60 -10.72 -16.41
N MET A 28 -5.32 -11.13 -16.41
CA MET A 28 -4.91 -12.53 -16.15
C MET A 28 -3.72 -12.68 -15.18
N LEU A 29 -3.38 -11.64 -14.41
CA LEU A 29 -2.13 -11.60 -13.65
C LEU A 29 -2.25 -11.87 -12.16
N PHE A 30 -3.44 -11.82 -11.56
CA PHE A 30 -3.60 -11.94 -10.10
C PHE A 30 -4.48 -13.11 -9.68
N ASP A 31 -4.11 -13.75 -8.58
CA ASP A 31 -4.94 -14.74 -7.90
C ASP A 31 -6.11 -14.10 -7.14
N SER A 32 -6.96 -14.93 -6.54
CA SER A 32 -8.10 -14.44 -5.75
C SER A 32 -7.71 -13.68 -4.49
N CYS A 33 -6.44 -13.74 -4.09
CA CYS A 33 -5.89 -13.03 -2.95
C CYS A 33 -5.26 -11.70 -3.34
N GLY A 34 -5.27 -11.28 -4.62
CA GLY A 34 -4.78 -9.98 -5.07
C GLY A 34 -3.26 -9.90 -5.31
N GLY A 35 -2.60 -11.04 -5.55
CA GLY A 35 -1.18 -11.08 -5.86
C GLY A 35 -0.81 -12.17 -6.87
N HIS A 36 0.47 -12.32 -7.14
CA HIS A 36 1.01 -13.38 -7.99
C HIS A 36 2.49 -13.64 -7.71
N SER A 37 2.98 -14.73 -8.28
CA SER A 37 4.42 -15.03 -8.31
C SER A 37 5.04 -14.50 -9.59
N ASP A 38 6.28 -14.01 -9.48
CA ASP A 38 7.14 -13.76 -10.64
C ASP A 38 7.76 -15.08 -11.18
N PRO A 39 8.50 -15.06 -12.30
CA PRO A 39 9.16 -16.26 -12.84
C PRO A 39 10.18 -16.92 -11.90
N MET A 40 10.61 -16.23 -10.84
CA MET A 40 11.51 -16.74 -9.80
C MET A 40 10.73 -17.32 -8.61
N ASN A 41 9.41 -17.50 -8.74
CA ASN A 41 8.48 -17.98 -7.70
C ASN A 41 8.40 -17.08 -6.46
N ARG A 42 8.60 -15.77 -6.62
CA ARG A 42 8.47 -14.81 -5.51
C ARG A 42 7.07 -14.19 -5.54
N TYR A 43 6.24 -14.60 -4.60
CA TYR A 43 4.88 -14.11 -4.47
C TYR A 43 4.83 -12.69 -3.90
N HIS A 44 4.00 -11.82 -4.48
CA HIS A 44 3.84 -10.43 -4.06
C HIS A 44 2.45 -9.88 -4.40
N TYR A 45 2.03 -8.84 -3.67
CA TYR A 45 0.74 -8.17 -3.87
C TYR A 45 0.88 -6.91 -4.70
N HIS A 46 -0.05 -6.70 -5.64
CA HIS A 46 -0.20 -5.45 -6.41
C HIS A 46 -1.49 -4.70 -6.08
N ILE A 47 -2.49 -5.40 -5.55
CA ILE A 47 -3.81 -4.87 -5.20
C ILE A 47 -4.17 -5.26 -3.76
N PRO A 48 -5.22 -4.66 -3.14
CA PRO A 48 -5.68 -5.05 -1.82
C PRO A 48 -5.76 -6.57 -1.62
N PRO A 49 -4.99 -7.14 -0.68
CA PRO A 49 -4.83 -8.58 -0.58
C PRO A 49 -6.01 -9.21 0.17
N LEU A 50 -7.04 -9.67 -0.55
CA LEU A 50 -8.30 -10.11 0.06
C LEU A 50 -8.13 -11.18 1.14
N CYS A 51 -7.30 -12.20 0.89
CA CYS A 51 -7.08 -13.27 1.85
C CYS A 51 -6.41 -12.77 3.14
N LEU A 52 -5.51 -11.77 3.04
CA LEU A 52 -4.91 -11.14 4.21
C LEU A 52 -5.92 -10.25 4.95
N LEU A 53 -6.76 -9.53 4.21
CA LEU A 53 -7.84 -8.72 4.77
C LEU A 53 -8.83 -9.60 5.56
N GLU A 54 -9.30 -10.69 4.96
CA GLU A 54 -10.23 -11.65 5.59
C GLU A 54 -9.61 -12.28 6.84
N ALA A 55 -8.35 -12.72 6.77
CA ALA A 55 -7.64 -13.28 7.93
C ALA A 55 -7.51 -12.30 9.11
N ASN A 56 -7.64 -10.99 8.84
CA ASN A 56 -7.61 -9.93 9.85
C ASN A 56 -8.99 -9.30 10.09
N ASN A 57 -10.07 -10.02 9.77
CA ASN A 57 -11.45 -9.57 9.95
C ASN A 57 -11.74 -8.21 9.30
N CYS A 58 -11.09 -7.93 8.18
CA CYS A 58 -11.36 -6.73 7.41
C CYS A 58 -12.59 -6.92 6.50
N THR A 59 -13.30 -5.84 6.23
CA THR A 59 -14.38 -5.83 5.25
C THR A 59 -13.79 -6.01 3.85
N THR A 60 -14.36 -6.94 3.08
CA THR A 60 -13.93 -7.27 1.71
C THR A 60 -15.12 -7.23 0.74
N PRO A 61 -14.88 -7.09 -0.58
CA PRO A 61 -15.90 -7.24 -1.59
C PRO A 61 -16.38 -8.69 -1.67
N GLN A 62 -17.59 -8.92 -2.18
CA GLN A 62 -18.15 -10.27 -2.32
C GLN A 62 -17.44 -11.12 -3.38
N ARG A 63 -16.79 -10.46 -4.33
CA ARG A 63 -16.14 -11.10 -5.48
C ARG A 63 -14.65 -10.88 -5.41
N ALA A 64 -13.90 -11.95 -5.62
CA ALA A 64 -12.44 -11.86 -5.67
C ALA A 64 -12.00 -10.99 -6.84
N ASP A 65 -12.64 -11.10 -8.02
CA ASP A 65 -12.31 -10.36 -9.24
C ASP A 65 -12.84 -8.92 -9.30
N TRP A 66 -13.07 -8.27 -8.16
CA TRP A 66 -13.62 -6.92 -8.05
C TRP A 66 -12.86 -5.86 -8.86
N TRP A 67 -11.55 -6.05 -9.05
CA TRP A 67 -10.68 -5.12 -9.76
C TRP A 67 -10.93 -5.11 -11.28
N LEU A 68 -11.65 -6.10 -11.82
CA LEU A 68 -12.04 -6.16 -13.23
C LEU A 68 -13.31 -5.36 -13.54
N ALA A 69 -14.02 -4.89 -12.51
CA ALA A 69 -15.23 -4.09 -12.71
C ALA A 69 -14.89 -2.72 -13.33
N LEU A 70 -15.83 -2.15 -14.11
CA LEU A 70 -15.70 -0.78 -14.63
C LEU A 70 -15.58 0.25 -13.50
N HIS A 71 -16.23 -0.04 -12.37
CA HIS A 71 -16.24 0.77 -11.15
C HIS A 71 -15.83 -0.09 -9.94
N PRO A 72 -14.53 -0.39 -9.76
CA PRO A 72 -14.04 -1.25 -8.69
C PRO A 72 -14.44 -0.77 -7.28
N GLU A 73 -14.49 0.54 -7.06
CA GLU A 73 -14.92 1.16 -5.80
C GLU A 73 -16.34 0.79 -5.39
N THR A 74 -17.22 0.50 -6.35
CA THR A 74 -18.60 0.12 -6.06
C THR A 74 -18.75 -1.33 -5.60
N GLN A 75 -17.70 -2.15 -5.78
CA GLN A 75 -17.69 -3.54 -5.34
C GLN A 75 -17.41 -3.67 -3.84
N TRP A 76 -16.88 -2.61 -3.22
CA TRP A 76 -16.54 -2.55 -1.81
C TRP A 76 -17.66 -1.84 -1.01
N PRO A 77 -18.00 -2.33 0.19
CA PRO A 77 -18.88 -1.58 1.10
C PRO A 77 -18.30 -0.19 1.37
N ARG A 78 -19.13 0.87 1.30
CA ARG A 78 -18.67 2.26 1.54
C ARG A 78 -18.23 2.53 2.98
N LYS A 79 -18.74 1.74 3.92
CA LYS A 79 -18.45 1.86 5.34
C LYS A 79 -18.41 0.48 5.96
N THR A 80 -17.52 0.29 6.91
CA THR A 80 -17.43 -0.97 7.65
C THR A 80 -18.60 -1.10 8.62
N SER A 81 -18.89 -2.34 9.02
CA SER A 81 -19.85 -2.61 10.09
C SER A 81 -19.13 -2.53 11.44
N LYS A 82 -19.81 -2.00 12.46
CA LYS A 82 -19.37 -2.14 13.84
C LYS A 82 -19.87 -3.47 14.38
N HIS A 83 -18.98 -4.28 14.96
CA HIS A 83 -19.36 -5.42 15.78
C HIS A 83 -18.90 -5.14 17.21
N ASP A 84 -19.81 -5.22 18.17
CA ASP A 84 -19.55 -4.94 19.59
C ASP A 84 -18.90 -3.56 19.87
N GLY A 85 -19.24 -2.56 19.07
CA GLY A 85 -18.69 -1.19 19.21
C GLY A 85 -17.27 -1.01 18.68
N ILE A 86 -16.60 -2.07 18.22
CA ILE A 86 -15.30 -2.03 17.54
C ILE A 86 -15.55 -1.84 16.04
N GLN A 87 -14.83 -0.89 15.43
CA GLN A 87 -14.78 -0.78 13.98
C GLN A 87 -14.13 -2.06 13.43
N GLN A 88 -14.92 -2.98 12.89
CA GLN A 88 -14.34 -4.05 12.06
C GLN A 88 -13.86 -3.41 10.76
N GLY A 89 -12.87 -3.97 10.08
CA GLY A 89 -12.55 -3.52 8.72
C GLY A 89 -11.27 -2.73 8.50
N ALA A 90 -10.77 -2.02 9.51
CA ALA A 90 -9.64 -1.11 9.39
C ALA A 90 -8.42 -1.62 10.17
N ALA A 91 -7.61 -2.48 9.55
CA ALA A 91 -6.46 -3.11 10.20
C ALA A 91 -5.14 -2.73 9.53
N LEU A 92 -4.07 -2.76 10.33
CA LEU A 92 -2.70 -2.63 9.87
C LEU A 92 -2.38 -3.79 8.93
N MET A 93 -2.12 -3.48 7.66
CA MET A 93 -1.79 -4.47 6.63
C MET A 93 -0.30 -4.61 6.40
N GLY A 94 0.50 -3.63 6.80
CA GLY A 94 1.96 -3.70 6.67
C GLY A 94 2.66 -2.38 6.93
N TRP A 95 3.90 -2.30 6.46
CA TRP A 95 4.73 -1.11 6.58
C TRP A 95 5.34 -0.73 5.24
N ALA A 96 5.31 0.56 4.93
CA ALA A 96 6.00 1.13 3.79
C ALA A 96 7.52 1.21 4.07
N LEU A 97 8.32 1.38 3.01
CA LEU A 97 9.79 1.40 3.13
C LEU A 97 10.31 2.67 3.83
N ASP A 98 9.46 3.69 3.96
CA ASP A 98 9.73 4.91 4.72
C ASP A 98 9.29 4.84 6.19
N GLY A 99 8.81 3.67 6.62
CA GLY A 99 8.48 3.40 8.01
C GLY A 99 7.09 3.86 8.45
N PHE A 100 6.24 4.35 7.54
CA PHE A 100 4.83 4.60 7.87
C PHE A 100 3.98 3.33 7.69
N PRO A 101 2.95 3.14 8.52
CA PRO A 101 2.07 1.97 8.41
C PRO A 101 1.19 2.05 7.16
N ILE A 102 0.85 0.89 6.63
CA ILE A 102 -0.12 0.70 5.54
C ILE A 102 -1.35 0.02 6.14
N PHE A 103 -2.50 0.67 6.08
CA PHE A 103 -3.79 0.16 6.53
C PHE A 103 -4.58 -0.46 5.39
N SER A 104 -5.57 -1.29 5.73
CA SER A 104 -6.61 -1.75 4.81
C SER A 104 -7.35 -0.58 4.16
N PRO A 105 -8.24 -0.80 3.17
CA PRO A 105 -8.96 0.29 2.50
C PRO A 105 -9.90 1.11 3.37
N TYR A 106 -10.00 0.86 4.66
CA TYR A 106 -10.94 1.53 5.55
C TYR A 106 -10.21 2.33 6.61
N ASP A 107 -10.71 3.54 6.85
CA ASP A 107 -10.23 4.41 7.91
C ASP A 107 -10.49 3.79 9.30
N PRO A 108 -9.48 3.67 10.17
CA PRO A 108 -9.64 3.07 11.51
C PRO A 108 -10.46 3.89 12.49
N GLU A 109 -10.63 5.19 12.26
CA GLU A 109 -11.38 6.09 13.10
C GLU A 109 -12.84 6.19 12.63
N THR A 110 -13.05 6.37 11.32
CA THR A 110 -14.39 6.62 10.74
C THR A 110 -15.06 5.36 10.19
N GLY A 111 -14.30 4.33 9.84
CA GLY A 111 -14.76 3.13 9.13
C GLY A 111 -15.06 3.38 7.64
N GLU A 112 -14.70 4.55 7.10
CA GLU A 112 -15.03 4.93 5.73
C GLU A 112 -14.02 4.41 4.72
N LEU A 113 -14.52 3.93 3.58
CA LEU A 113 -13.70 3.46 2.47
C LEU A 113 -12.85 4.62 1.93
N GLN A 114 -11.54 4.43 1.94
CA GLN A 114 -10.57 5.37 1.42
C GLN A 114 -10.28 5.05 -0.05
N LEU A 115 -10.42 6.06 -0.91
CA LEU A 115 -10.22 5.94 -2.35
C LEU A 115 -9.00 6.76 -2.76
N SER A 116 -8.18 6.23 -3.66
CA SER A 116 -7.03 6.96 -4.18
C SER A 116 -7.45 8.28 -4.85
N ARG A 117 -6.61 9.31 -4.70
CA ARG A 117 -6.88 10.65 -5.27
C ARG A 117 -6.88 10.66 -6.79
N ARG A 118 -6.07 9.79 -7.40
CA ARG A 118 -5.88 9.74 -8.86
C ARG A 118 -7.13 9.25 -9.61
N TYR A 119 -8.03 8.54 -8.95
CA TYR A 119 -9.28 8.08 -9.53
C TYR A 119 -10.48 8.99 -9.15
N CYS A 120 -10.54 9.46 -7.89
CA CYS A 120 -11.72 10.18 -7.36
C CYS A 120 -11.53 11.69 -7.10
N ASN A 121 -10.40 12.29 -7.47
CA ASN A 121 -10.07 13.71 -7.28
C ASN A 121 -10.50 14.27 -5.91
N ASP A 122 -11.34 15.32 -5.87
CA ASP A 122 -11.69 16.10 -4.67
C ASP A 122 -12.59 15.34 -3.67
N SER A 123 -12.99 14.10 -4.00
CA SER A 123 -13.87 13.30 -3.13
C SER A 123 -13.12 12.50 -2.07
N THR A 124 -11.77 12.48 -2.11
CA THR A 124 -10.95 11.75 -1.14
C THR A 124 -10.19 12.69 -0.21
N GLN A 125 -9.94 12.22 1.00
CA GLN A 125 -9.06 12.86 1.98
C GLN A 125 -7.60 12.39 1.86
N LEU A 126 -7.33 11.41 1.00
CA LEU A 126 -5.97 10.92 0.75
C LEU A 126 -5.16 11.92 -0.08
N ASP A 127 -3.88 12.00 0.21
CA ASP A 127 -2.89 12.72 -0.58
C ASP A 127 -2.47 11.93 -1.84
N GLU A 128 -1.50 12.48 -2.57
CA GLU A 128 -0.96 11.89 -3.80
C GLU A 128 -0.28 10.51 -3.62
N CYS A 129 0.10 10.15 -2.39
CA CYS A 129 0.74 8.87 -2.05
C CYS A 129 -0.24 7.83 -1.48
N ASN A 130 -1.56 8.09 -1.54
CA ASN A 130 -2.60 7.32 -0.84
C ASN A 130 -2.46 7.34 0.68
N GLY A 131 -1.98 8.43 1.28
CA GLY A 131 -1.91 8.56 2.72
C GLY A 131 -2.68 9.75 3.26
N LYS A 132 -2.92 9.76 4.57
CA LYS A 132 -3.40 10.93 5.30
C LYS A 132 -3.00 10.85 6.77
N TYR A 133 -3.16 11.96 7.47
CA TYR A 133 -3.07 11.97 8.93
C TYR A 133 -4.40 11.48 9.53
N LEU A 134 -4.31 10.57 10.49
CA LEU A 134 -5.43 10.20 11.35
C LEU A 134 -5.72 11.35 12.32
N GLU A 135 -7.00 11.69 12.50
CA GLU A 135 -7.42 12.88 13.24
C GLU A 135 -7.14 12.76 14.73
N ASN A 136 -7.36 11.60 15.34
CA ASN A 136 -7.21 11.44 16.79
C ASN A 136 -5.75 11.27 17.20
N SER A 137 -4.95 10.57 16.39
CA SER A 137 -3.55 10.26 16.73
C SER A 137 -2.53 11.24 16.13
N GLY A 138 -2.89 11.95 15.06
CA GLY A 138 -1.94 12.75 14.28
C GLY A 138 -0.89 11.92 13.54
N LEU A 139 -1.06 10.59 13.48
CA LEU A 139 -0.16 9.69 12.75
C LEU A 139 -0.46 9.74 11.26
N TYR A 140 0.57 9.93 10.43
CA TYR A 140 0.45 9.73 9.00
C TYR A 140 0.42 8.23 8.68
N VAL A 141 -0.57 7.79 7.91
CA VAL A 141 -0.73 6.40 7.50
C VAL A 141 -1.04 6.34 6.02
N TYR A 142 -0.60 5.26 5.37
CA TYR A 142 -1.01 4.91 4.02
C TYR A 142 -2.23 4.01 4.02
N PHE A 143 -3.00 4.06 2.94
CA PHE A 143 -4.14 3.19 2.70
C PHE A 143 -3.93 2.37 1.42
N LEU A 144 -4.27 1.08 1.50
CA LEU A 144 -4.63 0.33 0.32
C LEU A 144 -5.90 0.95 -0.29
N SER A 145 -6.04 0.94 -1.60
CA SER A 145 -7.18 1.56 -2.28
C SER A 145 -7.84 0.53 -3.21
N PRO A 146 -9.18 0.53 -3.33
CA PRO A 146 -9.89 -0.30 -4.30
C PRO A 146 -9.85 0.30 -5.72
N VAL A 147 -9.16 1.43 -5.91
CA VAL A 147 -8.99 2.10 -7.21
C VAL A 147 -7.54 2.51 -7.41
N TYR A 148 -7.08 2.56 -8.66
CA TYR A 148 -5.69 2.87 -8.97
C TYR A 148 -5.29 4.29 -8.51
N PRO A 149 -4.10 4.49 -7.90
CA PRO A 149 -3.13 3.47 -7.49
C PRO A 149 -3.66 2.63 -6.33
N TYR A 150 -3.60 1.30 -6.43
CA TYR A 150 -4.12 0.37 -5.41
C TYR A 150 -3.25 0.30 -4.15
N LEU A 151 -1.97 0.56 -4.32
CA LEU A 151 -0.94 0.63 -3.27
C LEU A 151 -0.34 2.04 -3.26
N PRO A 152 0.31 2.47 -2.15
CA PRO A 152 1.03 3.73 -2.10
C PRO A 152 2.02 3.87 -3.26
N SER A 153 1.88 4.95 -4.01
CA SER A 153 2.66 5.23 -5.23
C SER A 153 3.95 6.01 -4.95
N CYS A 154 4.06 6.61 -3.76
CA CYS A 154 5.21 7.37 -3.30
C CYS A 154 5.40 7.26 -1.79
N PHE A 155 6.54 7.76 -1.32
CA PHE A 155 6.88 7.84 0.10
C PHE A 155 6.81 9.28 0.61
N ARG A 156 6.31 9.43 1.83
CA ARG A 156 6.12 10.67 2.58
C ARG A 156 7.26 10.91 3.56
N GLY A 157 7.91 9.84 3.99
CA GLY A 157 9.10 9.94 4.83
C GLY A 157 10.16 10.82 4.18
N THR A 158 11.03 11.38 5.00
CA THR A 158 12.12 12.21 4.51
C THR A 158 13.21 11.29 3.97
N GLU A 159 13.68 11.57 2.76
CA GLU A 159 14.87 10.93 2.20
C GLU A 159 16.07 11.21 3.12
N ILE A 160 16.64 10.16 3.70
CA ILE A 160 17.77 10.26 4.63
C ILE A 160 19.11 9.91 3.99
N GLY A 161 19.10 9.41 2.76
CA GLY A 161 20.31 9.06 2.03
C GLY A 161 20.04 8.16 0.85
N LYS A 162 21.05 8.10 -0.03
CA LYS A 162 21.12 7.22 -1.17
C LYS A 162 22.26 6.24 -0.94
N PHE A 163 21.95 4.96 -0.90
CA PHE A 163 22.97 3.92 -0.96
C PHE A 163 23.08 3.47 -2.41
N VAL A 164 24.31 3.46 -2.91
CA VAL A 164 24.62 2.90 -4.23
C VAL A 164 25.23 1.54 -3.96
N ASP A 165 24.51 0.48 -4.33
CA ASP A 165 25.08 -0.85 -4.27
C ASP A 165 25.90 -1.10 -5.54
N HIS A 166 27.16 -1.49 -5.35
CA HIS A 166 28.11 -1.76 -6.42
C HIS A 166 28.18 -3.27 -6.66
N TYR A 167 27.17 -3.81 -7.33
CA TYR A 167 27.08 -5.26 -7.58
C TYR A 167 28.01 -5.73 -8.72
N SER A 168 28.37 -4.85 -9.67
CA SER A 168 29.46 -5.01 -10.66
C SER A 168 29.73 -3.70 -11.40
N GLU A 169 30.84 -3.61 -12.17
CA GLU A 169 31.28 -2.39 -12.90
C GLU A 169 30.20 -1.76 -13.81
N ASN A 170 29.13 -2.48 -14.19
CA ASN A 170 28.12 -2.03 -15.14
C ASN A 170 26.67 -1.95 -14.59
N SER A 171 26.44 -2.14 -13.29
CA SER A 171 25.08 -2.10 -12.71
C SER A 171 25.04 -1.23 -11.46
N LYS A 172 24.46 -0.04 -11.56
CA LYS A 172 24.20 0.84 -10.40
C LYS A 172 22.73 0.71 -10.01
N PHE A 173 22.46 0.05 -8.88
CA PHE A 173 21.17 0.13 -8.23
C PHE A 173 21.25 1.19 -7.14
N GLN A 174 20.36 2.17 -7.22
CA GLN A 174 20.27 3.24 -6.23
C GLN A 174 19.08 2.97 -5.31
N CYS A 175 19.36 2.59 -4.08
CA CYS A 175 18.35 2.46 -3.03
C CYS A 175 18.25 3.79 -2.29
N ILE A 176 17.05 4.35 -2.22
CA ILE A 176 16.76 5.55 -1.44
C ILE A 176 16.17 5.10 -0.10
N CYS A 177 16.81 5.48 1.00
CA CYS A 177 16.30 5.22 2.33
C CYS A 177 15.44 6.40 2.79
N PHE A 178 14.31 6.07 3.39
CA PHE A 178 13.39 7.05 3.94
C PHE A 178 13.15 6.72 5.41
N LEU A 179 13.01 7.74 6.24
CA LEU A 179 12.59 7.58 7.63
C LEU A 179 11.42 8.50 7.95
N THR A 180 10.62 8.07 8.92
CA THR A 180 9.62 8.93 9.55
C THR A 180 10.31 10.10 10.28
N SER A 181 9.62 11.24 10.37
CA SER A 181 10.13 12.42 11.07
C SER A 181 10.52 12.12 12.53
N ASP A 182 9.80 11.21 13.20
CA ASP A 182 10.08 10.80 14.57
C ASP A 182 11.37 9.97 14.68
N HIS A 183 11.60 9.03 13.75
CA HIS A 183 12.87 8.29 13.68
C HIS A 183 14.04 9.21 13.36
N LEU A 184 13.85 10.20 12.48
CA LEU A 184 14.83 11.24 12.21
C LEU A 184 15.16 12.07 13.45
N ARG A 185 14.15 12.41 14.26
CA ARG A 185 14.35 13.15 15.51
C ARG A 185 15.16 12.33 16.52
N LEU A 186 14.87 11.03 16.65
CA LEU A 186 15.64 10.12 17.50
C LEU A 186 17.08 9.94 17.00
N LEU A 187 17.29 9.79 15.69
CA LEU A 187 18.63 9.74 15.11
C LEU A 187 19.40 11.04 15.35
N LYS A 188 18.77 12.21 15.21
CA LYS A 188 19.41 13.50 15.50
C LYS A 188 19.72 13.70 16.99
N GLN A 189 18.89 13.15 17.88
CA GLN A 189 19.16 13.19 19.33
C GLN A 189 20.32 12.26 19.74
N HIS A 190 20.56 11.18 18.98
CA HIS A 190 21.67 10.26 19.21
C HIS A 190 22.93 10.55 18.36
N MET A 191 22.82 11.34 17.28
CA MET A 191 23.93 11.88 16.48
C MET A 191 24.24 13.34 16.84
N LEU A 192 24.25 13.69 18.13
CA LEU A 192 24.99 14.87 18.57
C LEU A 192 26.50 14.59 18.42
N ILE A 193 27.02 14.84 17.21
CA ILE A 193 28.38 15.30 16.92
C ILE A 193 28.24 16.65 16.23
#